data_AF-Q1G3X0-F1
#
_entry.id   AF-Q1G3X0-F1
#
_cell.length_a   1.000
_cell.length_b   1.000
_cell.length_c   1.000
_cell.angle_alpha   90.00
_cell.angle_beta   90.00
_cell.angle_gamma   90.00
#
_symmetry.space_group_name_H-M   'P 1'
#
loop_
_entity.id
_entity.type
_entity.pdbx_description
1 polymer ?
#
loop_
_entity_poly.entity_id
_entity_poly.type
_entity_poly.pdbx_seq_one_letter_code
_entity_poly.pdbx_strand_id
1 'polypeptide(L)'
;MKTVTGRVNSAKPISLSKAATLLSGFVSSENGASQDVSAYLRRASGAFIELKSIHREIKSKETKLSSKKKRKSHREMGSEERKKSKKKRKSSEIVV
;
A
#
# COMPACT_ATOMS: atom_id res chain seq x y z
N MET A 1 38.01 -3.20 25.70
CA MET A 1 36.60 -2.75 25.54
C MET A 1 35.69 -3.72 26.29
N LYS A 2 34.64 -3.25 26.96
CA LYS A 2 33.60 -4.13 27.52
C LYS A 2 32.53 -4.36 26.46
N THR A 3 32.04 -5.59 26.32
CA THR A 3 30.88 -5.88 25.46
C THR A 3 29.60 -5.50 26.21
N VAL A 4 28.73 -4.74 25.55
CA VAL A 4 27.37 -4.53 26.03
C VAL A 4 26.56 -5.77 25.65
N THR A 5 25.89 -6.38 26.62
CA THR A 5 24.97 -7.49 26.38
C THR A 5 23.55 -7.05 26.76
N GLY A 6 22.56 -7.62 26.07
CA GLY A 6 21.15 -7.33 26.31
C GLY A 6 20.27 -8.41 25.71
N ARG A 7 19.03 -8.51 26.19
CA ARG A 7 17.99 -9.38 25.64
C ARG A 7 16.79 -8.53 25.24
N VAL A 8 16.11 -8.91 24.16
CA VAL A 8 14.85 -8.27 23.78
C VAL A 8 13.77 -8.69 24.77
N ASN A 9 13.22 -7.75 25.54
CA ASN A 9 12.15 -8.00 26.51
C ASN A 9 10.76 -7.77 25.90
N SER A 10 10.66 -7.01 24.80
CA SER A 10 9.42 -6.69 24.10
C SER A 10 9.72 -6.21 22.68
N ALA A 11 8.77 -6.39 21.77
CA ALA A 11 8.83 -5.86 20.40
C ALA A 11 7.42 -5.49 19.93
N LYS A 12 7.28 -4.32 19.30
CA LYS A 12 6.02 -3.88 18.67
C LYS A 12 6.18 -3.89 17.16
N PRO A 13 5.27 -4.51 16.40
CA PRO A 13 5.32 -4.44 14.94
C PRO A 13 5.16 -2.99 14.47
N ILE A 14 5.93 -2.63 13.44
CA ILE A 14 5.87 -1.32 12.79
C ILE A 14 5.64 -1.49 11.29
N SER A 15 5.13 -0.44 10.65
CA SER A 15 4.94 -0.47 9.20
C SER A 15 6.28 -0.45 8.46
N LEU A 16 6.32 -1.06 7.26
CA LEU A 16 7.50 -1.02 6.39
C LEU A 16 7.98 0.41 6.10
N SER A 17 7.03 1.34 5.93
CA SER A 17 7.36 2.75 5.73
C SER A 17 8.05 3.36 6.95
N LYS A 18 7.61 3.02 8.16
CA LYS A 18 8.22 3.50 9.40
C LYS A 18 9.60 2.87 9.60
N ALA A 19 9.75 1.57 9.34
CA ALA A 19 11.04 0.87 9.40
C ALA A 19 12.08 1.50 8.46
N ALA A 20 11.70 1.76 7.20
CA ALA A 20 12.57 2.43 6.23
C ALA A 20 13.01 3.82 6.69
N THR A 21 12.10 4.61 7.26
CA THR A 21 12.43 5.95 7.79
C THR A 21 13.38 5.87 9.00
N LEU A 22 13.14 4.95 9.94
CA LEU A 22 14.00 4.77 11.11
C LEU A 22 15.41 4.34 10.71
N LEU A 23 15.50 3.34 9.82
CA LEU A 23 16.79 2.85 9.35
C LEU A 23 17.54 3.93 8.57
N SER A 24 16.87 4.63 7.65
CA SER A 24 17.49 5.74 6.92
C SER A 24 18.02 6.83 7.85
N GLY A 25 17.27 7.21 8.88
CA GLY A 25 17.72 8.20 9.87
C GLY A 25 18.94 7.72 10.65
N PHE A 26 18.96 6.46 11.08
CA PHE A 26 20.08 5.86 11.80
C PHE A 26 21.37 5.78 10.97
N VAL A 27 21.24 5.49 9.67
CA VAL A 27 22.39 5.44 8.75
C VAL A 27 22.94 6.83 8.45
N SER A 28 22.10 7.86 8.47
CA SER A 28 22.53 9.25 8.27
C SER A 28 23.15 9.89 9.51
N SER A 29 22.92 9.34 10.71
CA SER A 29 23.55 9.82 11.94
C SER A 29 24.96 9.25 12.12
N GLU A 30 25.82 9.99 12.83
CA GLU A 30 27.09 9.47 13.34
C GLU A 30 26.82 8.35 14.36
N ASN A 31 27.13 7.12 13.98
CA ASN A 31 26.82 5.91 14.76
C ASN A 31 28.07 5.12 15.17
N GLY A 32 29.28 5.61 14.86
CA GLY A 32 30.54 4.97 15.23
C GLY A 32 30.77 3.59 14.60
N ALA A 33 30.01 3.23 13.56
CA ALA A 33 30.15 1.95 12.88
C ALA A 33 31.46 1.88 12.07
N SER A 34 32.08 0.70 12.01
CA SER A 34 33.20 0.45 11.09
C SER A 34 32.78 0.65 9.63
N GLN A 35 33.76 0.81 8.73
CA GLN A 35 33.49 1.03 7.30
C GLN A 35 32.61 -0.07 6.68
N ASP A 36 32.88 -1.33 7.00
CA ASP A 36 32.12 -2.47 6.48
C ASP A 36 30.69 -2.49 7.01
N VAL A 37 30.51 -2.20 8.29
CA VAL A 37 29.18 -2.10 8.92
C VAL A 37 28.41 -0.92 8.32
N SER A 38 29.07 0.22 8.10
CA SER A 38 28.49 1.39 7.43
C SER A 38 28.06 1.08 5.99
N ALA A 39 28.86 0.31 5.24
CA ALA A 39 28.49 -0.15 3.91
C ALA A 39 27.29 -1.11 3.93
N TYR A 40 27.26 -2.05 4.87
CA TYR A 40 26.12 -2.94 5.10
C TYR A 40 24.84 -2.17 5.43
N LEU A 41 24.92 -1.24 6.38
CA LEU A 41 23.79 -0.42 6.81
C LEU A 41 23.23 0.43 5.66
N ARG A 42 24.09 1.04 4.83
CA ARG A 42 23.66 1.77 3.63
C ARG A 42 22.93 0.87 2.63
N ARG A 43 23.46 -0.33 2.37
CA ARG A 43 22.79 -1.31 1.51
C ARG A 43 21.43 -1.74 2.07
N ALA A 44 21.36 -2.01 3.38
CA ALA A 44 20.12 -2.39 4.05
C ALA A 44 19.09 -1.25 3.98
N SER A 45 19.49 -0.01 4.23
CA SER A 45 18.62 1.17 4.10
C SER A 45 18.03 1.29 2.70
N GLY A 46 18.87 1.14 1.66
CA GLY A 46 18.44 1.12 0.25
C GLY A 46 17.40 0.03 -0.02
N ALA A 47 17.66 -1.20 0.43
CA ALA A 47 16.73 -2.32 0.26
C ALA A 47 15.36 -2.07 0.93
N PHE A 48 15.33 -1.43 2.10
CA PHE A 48 14.06 -1.04 2.75
C PHE A 48 13.31 0.05 1.98
N ILE A 49 14.01 0.98 1.34
CA ILE A 49 13.40 2.01 0.48
C ILE A 49 12.78 1.36 -0.76
N GLU A 50 13.48 0.42 -1.40
CA GLU A 50 12.97 -0.36 -2.53
C GLU A 50 11.75 -1.19 -2.13
N LEU A 51 11.83 -1.89 -1.00
CA LEU A 51 10.72 -2.68 -0.46
C LEU A 51 9.49 -1.81 -0.17
N LYS A 52 9.68 -0.60 0.35
CA LYS A 52 8.60 0.39 0.53
C LYS A 52 7.95 0.77 -0.79
N SER A 53 8.74 0.93 -1.86
CA SER A 53 8.25 1.25 -3.21
C SER A 53 7.41 0.09 -3.77
N ILE A 54 7.94 -1.13 -3.75
CA ILE A 54 7.25 -2.34 -4.22
C ILE A 54 5.93 -2.55 -3.47
N HIS A 55 5.95 -2.40 -2.14
CA HIS A 55 4.75 -2.53 -1.32
C HIS A 55 3.67 -1.47 -1.67
N ARG A 56 4.07 -0.25 -2.03
CA ARG A 56 3.14 0.78 -2.53
C ARG A 56 2.55 0.40 -3.89
N GLU A 57 3.37 -0.14 -4.78
CA GLU A 57 2.93 -0.59 -6.10
C GLU A 57 1.87 -1.69 -5.99
N ILE A 58 2.12 -2.71 -5.17
CA ILE A 58 1.18 -3.84 -4.95
C ILE A 58 -0.16 -3.31 -4.44
N LYS A 59 -0.16 -2.47 -3.39
CA LYS A 59 -1.38 -1.86 -2.84
C LYS A 59 -2.14 -1.01 -3.87
N SER A 60 -1.43 -0.31 -4.75
CA SER A 60 -2.05 0.48 -5.81
C SER A 60 -2.76 -0.39 -6.86
N LYS A 61 -2.26 -1.60 -7.12
CA LYS A 61 -2.87 -2.55 -8.06
C LYS A 61 -4.13 -3.19 -7.45
N GLU A 62 -4.09 -3.59 -6.19
CA GLU A 62 -5.23 -4.16 -5.46
C GLU A 62 -6.41 -3.18 -5.36
N THR A 63 -6.13 -1.90 -5.06
CA THR A 63 -7.14 -0.84 -5.00
C THR A 63 -7.75 -0.53 -6.38
N LYS A 64 -6.97 -0.61 -7.46
CA LYS A 64 -7.48 -0.48 -8.84
C LYS A 64 -8.38 -1.66 -9.24
N LEU A 65 -8.08 -2.88 -8.80
CA LEU A 65 -8.90 -4.07 -9.07
C LEU A 65 -10.23 -4.02 -8.33
N SER A 66 -10.22 -3.64 -7.05
CA SER A 66 -11.45 -3.51 -6.25
C SER A 66 -12.35 -2.37 -6.74
N SER A 67 -11.79 -1.22 -7.12
CA SER A 67 -12.56 -0.11 -7.70
C SER A 67 -13.14 -0.45 -9.08
N LYS A 68 -12.41 -1.20 -9.93
CA LYS A 68 -12.98 -1.75 -11.18
C LYS A 68 -14.15 -2.69 -10.90
N LYS A 69 -14.07 -3.56 -9.89
CA LYS A 69 -15.18 -4.45 -9.50
C LYS A 69 -16.41 -3.67 -9.00
N LYS A 70 -16.20 -2.59 -8.22
CA LYS A 70 -17.29 -1.71 -7.78
C LYS A 70 -17.91 -0.90 -8.94
N ARG A 71 -17.12 -0.46 -9.92
CA ARG A 71 -17.66 0.21 -11.12
C ARG A 71 -18.38 -0.74 -12.05
N LYS A 72 -17.96 -2.02 -12.14
CA LYS A 72 -18.63 -3.02 -12.97
C LYS A 72 -20.00 -3.40 -12.40
N SER A 73 -20.09 -3.64 -11.08
CA SER A 73 -21.39 -3.88 -10.41
C SER A 73 -22.37 -2.70 -10.52
N HIS A 74 -21.89 -1.45 -10.45
CA HIS A 74 -22.75 -0.29 -10.64
C HIS A 74 -23.19 -0.08 -12.10
N ARG A 75 -22.38 -0.51 -13.09
CA ARG A 75 -22.78 -0.48 -14.51
C ARG A 75 -23.78 -1.59 -14.85
N GLU A 76 -23.66 -2.77 -14.23
CA GLU A 76 -24.59 -3.87 -14.43
C GLU A 76 -25.98 -3.53 -13.87
N MET A 77 -26.09 -2.99 -12.65
CA MET A 77 -27.37 -2.54 -12.09
C MET A 77 -28.03 -1.39 -12.88
N GLY A 78 -27.23 -0.45 -13.40
CA GLY A 78 -27.77 0.74 -14.11
C GLY A 78 -28.33 0.47 -15.51
N SER A 79 -28.05 -0.70 -16.11
CA SER A 79 -28.51 -1.03 -17.47
C SER A 79 -29.89 -1.67 -17.50
N GLU A 80 -30.26 -2.46 -16.48
CA GLU A 80 -31.59 -3.05 -16.34
C GLU A 80 -32.65 -1.98 -15.99
N GLU A 81 -32.35 -1.10 -15.04
CA GLU A 81 -33.30 -0.09 -14.58
C GLU A 81 -33.58 0.98 -15.66
N ARG A 82 -32.57 1.33 -16.48
CA ARG A 82 -32.74 2.21 -17.65
C ARG A 82 -33.56 1.56 -18.77
N LYS A 83 -33.51 0.24 -18.94
CA LYS A 83 -34.38 -0.46 -19.90
C LYS A 83 -35.83 -0.54 -19.42
N LYS A 84 -36.07 -0.80 -18.12
CA LYS A 84 -37.41 -0.80 -17.53
C LYS A 84 -38.08 0.57 -17.60
N SER A 85 -37.35 1.64 -17.27
CA SER A 85 -37.87 3.02 -17.34
C SER A 85 -38.21 3.48 -18.77
N LYS A 86 -37.42 3.08 -19.78
CA LYS A 86 -37.76 3.34 -21.19
C LYS A 86 -38.98 2.54 -21.68
N LYS A 87 -39.14 1.28 -21.26
CA LYS A 87 -40.30 0.46 -21.63
C LYS A 87 -41.60 1.00 -20.99
N LYS A 88 -41.53 1.49 -19.75
CA LYS A 88 -42.68 2.08 -19.04
C LYS A 88 -43.15 3.38 -19.72
N ARG A 89 -42.23 4.22 -20.20
CA ARG A 89 -42.58 5.46 -20.94
C ARG A 89 -43.26 5.21 -22.28
N LYS A 90 -42.84 4.18 -23.04
CA LYS A 90 -43.51 3.81 -24.29
C LYS A 90 -44.91 3.22 -24.07
N SER A 91 -45.13 2.52 -22.96
CA SER A 91 -46.44 1.94 -22.63
C SER A 91 -47.47 3.00 -22.22
N SER A 92 -47.04 4.10 -21.58
CA SER A 92 -47.95 5.18 -21.21
C SER A 92 -48.33 6.10 -22.38
N GLU A 93 -47.66 6.00 -23.52
CA GLU A 93 -47.91 6.85 -24.69
C GLU A 93 -48.91 6.24 -25.69
N ILE A 94 -49.28 4.97 -25.52
CA ILE A 94 -50.21 4.25 -26.43
C ILE A 94 -51.67 4.23 -25.90
N VAL A 95 -51.95 4.88 -24.77
CA VAL A 95 -53.34 5.10 -24.34
C VAL A 95 -53.75 6.50 -24.81
N VAL A 96 -54.02 6.61 -26.11
CA VAL A 96 -54.78 7.70 -26.75
C VAL A 96 -56.19 7.19 -26.98
#